data_AF-A0A960QNG1-F1
#
_entry.id   AF-A0A960QNG1-F1
#
_cell.length_a   1.000
_cell.length_b   1.000
_cell.length_c   1.000
_cell.angle_alpha   90.00
_cell.angle_beta   90.00
_cell.angle_gamma   90.00
#
_symmetry.space_group_name_H-M   'P 1'
#
loop_
_entity.id
_entity.type
_entity.pdbx_description
1 polymer ?
#
loop_
_entity_poly.entity_id
_entity_poly.type
_entity_poly.pdbx_seq_one_letter_code
_entity_poly.pdbx_strand_id
1 'polypeptide(L)'
;MVKHHCGWRWGLLACLTLAAGCVTETLNSRENALAETRLVVTRAGEEVNLSWRSEPGLIYTVYHTAGENLSGRWEPLPGAEQVRGTGDMIYLKDTVPASRQRYYRLQITSGVVQKP
;
A
#
# COMPACT_ATOMS: atom_id res chain seq x y z
N MET A 1 15.09 -46.55 28.91
CA MET A 1 15.09 -47.36 30.13
C MET A 1 15.93 -46.63 31.17
N VAL A 2 15.43 -46.60 32.39
CA VAL A 2 15.71 -45.68 33.50
C VAL A 2 17.18 -45.61 33.92
N LYS A 3 17.66 -44.41 34.30
CA LYS A 3 18.39 -44.18 35.57
C LYS A 3 18.62 -42.69 35.83
N HIS A 4 17.75 -42.13 36.67
CA HIS A 4 18.06 -40.96 37.49
C HIS A 4 18.84 -41.44 38.71
N HIS A 5 20.06 -40.93 38.90
CA HIS A 5 20.79 -40.91 40.17
C HIS A 5 21.17 -39.43 40.37
N CYS A 6 20.47 -38.70 41.23
CA CYS A 6 20.71 -38.59 42.67
C CYS A 6 22.14 -38.11 42.97
N GLY A 7 22.26 -36.84 43.33
CA GLY A 7 23.53 -36.15 43.57
C GLY A 7 23.31 -34.82 44.27
N TRP A 8 22.79 -34.90 45.48
CA TRP A 8 22.64 -33.87 46.50
C TRP A 8 23.96 -33.10 46.73
N ARG A 9 23.91 -31.75 46.74
CA ARG A 9 24.67 -30.78 47.59
C ARG A 9 24.65 -29.40 46.92
N TRP A 10 23.81 -28.50 47.40
CA TRP A 10 24.21 -27.37 48.25
C TRP A 10 25.20 -26.43 47.55
N GLY A 11 24.66 -25.39 46.93
CA GLY A 11 25.42 -24.29 46.32
C GLY A 11 24.49 -23.13 46.03
N LEU A 12 24.27 -22.33 47.06
CA LEU A 12 23.61 -21.02 47.03
C LEU A 12 24.12 -20.12 45.89
N LEU A 13 23.21 -19.25 45.44
CA LEU A 13 23.50 -17.93 44.85
C LEU A 13 24.18 -17.90 43.47
N ALA A 14 23.40 -17.58 42.44
CA ALA A 14 23.78 -16.55 41.46
C ALA A 14 22.58 -16.13 40.62
N CYS A 15 22.29 -14.82 40.68
CA CYS A 15 21.33 -14.11 39.85
C CYS A 15 21.38 -14.54 38.38
N LEU A 16 20.25 -15.00 37.84
CA LEU A 16 20.00 -15.04 36.40
C LEU A 16 18.78 -14.18 36.05
N THR A 17 18.80 -12.94 36.52
CA THR A 17 18.05 -11.84 35.89
C THR A 17 19.03 -11.13 34.98
N LEU A 18 18.97 -11.35 33.67
CA LEU A 18 19.49 -10.39 32.69
C LEU A 18 18.92 -10.70 31.30
N ALA A 19 18.21 -9.69 30.79
CA ALA A 19 17.81 -9.50 29.41
C ALA A 19 16.73 -10.43 28.84
N ALA A 20 15.50 -10.31 29.35
CA ALA A 20 14.37 -10.23 28.43
C ALA A 20 14.54 -8.94 27.62
N GLY A 21 15.37 -9.01 26.57
CA GLY A 21 15.50 -7.93 25.59
C GLY A 21 14.17 -7.83 24.86
N CYS A 22 13.29 -6.93 25.32
CA CYS A 22 12.28 -6.37 24.45
C CYS A 22 13.04 -5.70 23.30
N VAL A 23 13.23 -6.45 22.21
CA VAL A 23 13.45 -5.85 20.90
C VAL A 23 12.15 -5.12 20.59
N THR A 24 12.08 -3.87 21.05
CA THR A 24 11.12 -2.91 20.54
C THR A 24 11.62 -2.59 19.14
N GLU A 25 11.14 -3.33 18.15
CA GLU A 25 11.15 -2.83 16.78
C GLU A 25 10.27 -1.58 16.82
N THR A 26 10.92 -0.42 16.95
CA THR A 26 10.34 0.81 16.45
C THR A 26 10.28 0.61 14.95
N LEU A 27 9.22 -0.04 14.48
CA LEU A 27 8.75 0.09 13.11
C LEU A 27 8.67 1.58 12.91
N ASN A 28 9.69 2.09 12.23
CA ASN A 28 9.80 3.45 11.85
C ASN A 28 8.72 3.64 10.81
N SER A 29 7.47 3.79 11.27
CA SER A 29 6.33 4.34 10.53
C SER A 29 6.60 5.83 10.23
N ARG A 30 7.84 6.16 9.84
CA ARG A 30 8.16 7.12 8.79
C ARG A 30 7.97 6.46 7.42
N GLU A 31 6.94 5.65 7.27
CA GLU A 31 6.24 5.69 6.00
C GLU A 31 5.56 7.07 6.04
N ASN A 32 6.20 8.07 5.41
CA ASN A 32 5.59 9.37 5.18
C ASN A 32 4.11 9.12 4.91
N ALA A 33 3.21 9.72 5.69
CA ALA A 33 1.81 9.77 5.31
C ALA A 33 1.79 10.47 3.95
N LEU A 34 1.85 9.68 2.88
CA LEU A 34 1.83 10.17 1.51
C LEU A 34 0.57 11.02 1.45
N ALA A 35 0.70 12.27 1.02
CA ALA A 35 -0.43 13.18 0.94
C ALA A 35 -1.61 12.45 0.31
N GLU A 36 -2.77 12.51 0.99
CA GLU A 36 -3.94 11.73 0.62
C GLU A 36 -4.33 12.04 -0.84
N THR A 37 -3.92 11.16 -1.76
CA THR A 37 -4.12 11.41 -3.19
C THR A 37 -5.53 10.97 -3.55
N ARG A 38 -6.37 11.93 -3.95
CA ARG A 38 -7.77 11.68 -4.30
C ARG A 38 -7.97 11.53 -5.80
N LEU A 39 -8.47 10.37 -6.21
CA LEU A 39 -8.94 10.13 -7.57
C LEU A 39 -10.37 10.68 -7.74
N VAL A 40 -10.55 11.54 -8.73
CA VAL A 40 -11.86 12.04 -9.18
C VAL A 40 -12.21 11.32 -10.46
N VAL A 41 -13.41 10.73 -10.51
CA VAL A 41 -13.94 10.03 -11.68
C VAL A 41 -15.26 10.69 -12.08
N THR A 42 -15.35 11.15 -13.32
CA THR A 42 -16.59 11.67 -13.90
C THR A 42 -16.94 10.86 -15.14
N ARG A 43 -18.24 10.65 -15.38
CA ARG A 43 -18.73 9.89 -16.52
C ARG A 43 -19.82 10.69 -17.25
N ALA A 44 -19.71 10.74 -18.57
CA ALA A 44 -20.72 11.31 -19.46
C ALA A 44 -20.96 10.35 -20.63
N GLY A 45 -22.06 9.61 -20.58
CA GLY A 45 -22.33 8.53 -21.53
C GLY A 45 -21.25 7.44 -21.45
N GLU A 46 -20.52 7.25 -22.55
CA GLU A 46 -19.45 6.27 -22.64
C GLU A 46 -18.07 6.81 -22.27
N GLU A 47 -17.91 8.15 -22.21
CA GLU A 47 -16.64 8.77 -21.83
C GLU A 47 -16.51 8.81 -20.31
N VAL A 48 -15.38 8.33 -19.79
CA VAL A 48 -14.98 8.45 -18.39
C VAL A 48 -13.72 9.30 -18.31
N ASN A 49 -13.76 10.35 -17.51
CA ASN A 49 -12.61 11.19 -17.22
C ASN A 49 -12.12 10.90 -15.80
N LEU A 50 -10.83 10.63 -15.68
CA LEU A 50 -10.15 10.39 -14.41
C LEU A 50 -9.14 11.51 -14.17
N SER A 51 -9.12 12.05 -12.96
CA SER A 51 -8.12 13.05 -12.60
C SER A 51 -7.71 12.99 -11.13
N TRP A 52 -6.46 13.36 -10.86
CA TRP A 52 -5.93 13.50 -9.50
C TRP A 52 -4.79 14.51 -9.49
N ARG A 53 -4.56 15.13 -8.33
CA ARG A 53 -3.35 15.93 -8.12
C ARG A 53 -2.19 15.00 -7.81
N SER A 54 -1.12 15.08 -8.59
CA SER A 54 0.05 14.24 -8.41
C SER A 54 1.09 14.90 -7.51
N GLU A 55 1.93 14.08 -6.87
CA GLU A 55 3.10 14.54 -6.11
C GLU A 55 4.37 14.30 -6.92
N PRO A 56 5.32 15.26 -6.98
CA PRO A 56 6.58 15.07 -7.67
C PRO A 56 7.37 13.88 -7.11
N GLY A 57 7.88 13.03 -8.00
CA GLY A 57 8.71 11.87 -7.63
C GLY A 57 7.93 10.61 -7.23
N LEU A 58 6.59 10.66 -7.19
CA LEU A 58 5.75 9.47 -7.08
C LEU A 58 5.42 8.88 -8.44
N ILE A 59 5.21 7.56 -8.48
CA ILE A 59 4.75 6.82 -9.66
C ILE A 59 3.42 6.18 -9.32
N TYR A 60 2.44 6.41 -10.20
CA TYR A 60 1.06 5.96 -10.05
C TYR A 60 0.73 4.88 -11.08
N THR A 61 -0.18 3.98 -10.72
CA THR A 61 -0.88 3.13 -11.67
C THR A 61 -2.38 3.19 -11.38
N VAL A 62 -3.18 3.45 -12.42
CA VAL A 62 -4.64 3.32 -12.32
C VAL A 62 -5.01 1.89 -12.64
N TYR A 63 -5.81 1.28 -11.78
CA TYR A 63 -6.40 -0.02 -12.03
C TYR A 63 -7.90 0.14 -12.24
N HIS A 64 -8.47 -0.76 -13.02
CA HIS A 64 -9.91 -0.92 -13.14
C HIS A 64 -10.36 -2.34 -12.83
N THR A 65 -11.64 -2.47 -12.51
CA THR A 65 -12.32 -3.78 -12.46
C THR A 65 -13.70 -3.67 -13.09
N ALA A 66 -14.13 -4.75 -13.73
CA ALA A 66 -15.45 -4.89 -14.33
C ALA A 66 -16.31 -5.79 -13.44
N GLY A 67 -17.57 -5.42 -13.24
CA GLY A 67 -18.52 -6.22 -12.46
C GLY A 67 -19.52 -5.35 -11.71
N GLU A 68 -20.41 -6.01 -10.98
CA GLU A 68 -21.43 -5.36 -10.13
C GLU A 68 -20.86 -4.90 -8.79
N ASN A 69 -19.61 -5.28 -8.46
CA ASN A 69 -18.99 -5.00 -7.17
C ASN A 69 -17.46 -4.82 -7.27
N LEU A 70 -16.83 -4.51 -6.13
CA LEU A 70 -15.40 -4.23 -6.00
C LEU A 70 -14.53 -5.50 -5.84
N SER A 71 -15.12 -6.71 -5.79
CA SER A 71 -14.40 -7.96 -5.56
C SER A 71 -13.88 -8.61 -6.85
N GLY A 72 -14.17 -8.04 -8.01
CA GLY A 72 -13.60 -8.48 -9.29
C GLY A 72 -12.08 -8.32 -9.36
N ARG A 73 -11.45 -8.99 -10.33
CA ARG A 73 -10.02 -8.87 -10.59
C ARG A 73 -9.68 -7.45 -11.04
N TRP A 74 -8.78 -6.81 -10.32
CA TRP A 74 -8.24 -5.50 -10.67
C TRP A 74 -7.11 -5.66 -11.68
N GLU A 75 -7.24 -4.97 -12.81
CA GLU A 75 -6.25 -4.98 -13.89
C GLU A 75 -5.80 -3.53 -14.16
N PRO A 76 -4.54 -3.31 -14.57
CA PRO A 76 -4.08 -1.97 -14.93
C PRO A 76 -4.93 -1.41 -16.08
N LEU A 77 -5.29 -0.12 -15.98
CA LEU A 77 -5.93 0.59 -17.07
C LEU A 77 -4.88 0.85 -18.17
N PRO A 78 -5.10 0.40 -19.42
CA PRO A 78 -4.12 0.59 -20.48
C PRO A 78 -3.76 2.07 -20.71
N GLY A 79 -2.47 2.37 -20.72
CA GLY A 79 -1.95 3.74 -20.87
C GLY A 79 -1.91 4.53 -19.56
N ALA A 80 -2.29 3.91 -18.45
CA ALA A 80 -2.27 4.50 -17.11
C ALA A 80 -1.32 3.75 -16.17
N GLU A 81 -0.38 2.97 -16.72
CA GLU A 81 0.70 2.31 -16.00
C GLU A 81 1.90 3.24 -15.81
N GLN A 82 2.49 3.22 -14.60
CA GLN A 82 3.73 3.95 -14.29
C GLN A 82 3.69 5.45 -14.59
N VAL A 83 2.57 6.10 -14.34
CA VAL A 83 2.38 7.54 -14.53
C VAL A 83 3.22 8.30 -13.52
N ARG A 84 4.17 9.11 -14.00
CA ARG A 84 5.04 9.93 -13.13
C ARG A 84 4.29 11.15 -12.64
N GLY A 85 4.34 11.40 -11.34
CA GLY A 85 3.83 12.62 -10.73
C GLY A 85 4.76 13.80 -10.95
N THR A 86 4.15 14.95 -11.24
CA THR A 86 4.84 16.21 -11.53
C THR A 86 4.53 17.31 -10.50
N GLY A 87 3.56 17.09 -9.61
CA GLY A 87 3.00 18.15 -8.75
C GLY A 87 1.69 18.74 -9.28
N ASP A 88 1.39 18.48 -10.56
CA ASP A 88 0.23 19.00 -11.26
C ASP A 88 -0.94 18.01 -11.28
N MET A 89 -2.07 18.48 -11.79
CA MET A 89 -3.22 17.64 -12.11
C MET A 89 -2.90 16.73 -13.29
N ILE A 90 -3.16 15.44 -13.12
CA ILE A 90 -3.11 14.45 -14.19
C ILE A 90 -4.53 14.17 -14.66
N TYR A 91 -4.70 14.07 -15.98
CA TYR A 91 -5.98 13.77 -16.63
C TYR A 91 -5.82 12.56 -17.53
N LEU A 92 -6.70 11.58 -17.36
CA LEU A 92 -6.80 10.39 -18.20
C LEU A 92 -8.23 10.18 -18.68
N LYS A 93 -8.37 9.54 -19.82
CA LYS A 93 -9.65 9.17 -20.41
C LYS A 93 -9.76 7.66 -20.53
N ASP A 94 -10.94 7.14 -20.26
CA ASP A 94 -11.35 5.78 -20.57
C ASP A 94 -12.68 5.82 -21.34
N THR A 95 -12.98 4.75 -22.08
CA THR A 95 -14.26 4.57 -22.78
C THR A 95 -14.90 3.27 -22.30
N VAL A 96 -16.09 3.39 -21.71
CA VAL A 96 -16.83 2.27 -21.15
C VAL A 96 -18.26 2.30 -21.70
N PRO A 97 -18.73 1.22 -22.35
CA PRO A 97 -20.11 1.14 -22.84
C PRO A 97 -21.12 1.56 -21.77
N ALA A 98 -22.13 2.35 -22.14
CA ALA A 98 -23.09 2.91 -21.19
C ALA A 98 -23.81 1.84 -20.32
N SER A 99 -23.95 0.64 -20.86
CA SER A 99 -24.55 -0.53 -20.20
C SER A 99 -23.65 -1.23 -19.17
N ARG A 100 -22.36 -0.86 -19.09
CA ARG A 100 -21.40 -1.50 -18.19
C ARG A 100 -20.97 -0.56 -17.06
N GLN A 101 -20.86 -1.14 -15.88
CA GLN A 101 -20.22 -0.51 -14.72
C GLN A 101 -18.73 -0.86 -14.72
N ARG A 102 -17.90 0.13 -14.37
CA ARG A 102 -16.46 -0.03 -14.16
C ARG A 102 -16.05 0.77 -12.93
N TYR A 103 -15.22 0.18 -12.09
CA TYR A 103 -14.65 0.84 -10.92
C TYR A 103 -13.17 1.10 -11.15
N TYR A 104 -12.66 2.14 -10.50
CA TYR A 104 -11.27 2.57 -10.62
C TYR A 104 -10.64 2.74 -9.25
N ARG A 105 -9.34 2.48 -9.19
CA ARG A 105 -8.51 2.81 -8.04
C ARG A 105 -7.20 3.39 -8.53
N LEU A 106 -6.69 4.34 -7.77
CA LEU A 106 -5.35 4.87 -7.96
C LEU A 106 -4.43 4.20 -6.94
N GLN A 107 -3.27 3.73 -7.39
CA GLN A 107 -2.27 3.14 -6.53
C GLN A 107 -0.92 3.82 -6.76
N ILE A 108 -0.26 4.21 -5.67
CA ILE A 108 1.14 4.62 -5.70
C ILE A 108 1.96 3.33 -5.75
N THR A 109 2.68 3.10 -6.83
CA THR A 109 3.45 1.87 -7.03
C THR A 109 4.89 2.01 -6.55
N SER A 110 5.45 3.23 -6.58
CA SER A 110 6.80 3.53 -6.13
C SER A 110 7.04 5.04 -6.03
N GLY A 111 8.18 5.42 -5.46
CA GLY A 111 8.63 6.81 -5.39
C GLY A 111 8.73 7.34 -3.97
N VAL A 112 9.31 8.53 -3.83
CA VAL A 112 9.41 9.28 -2.59
C VAL A 112 8.92 10.69 -2.87
N VAL A 113 8.02 11.21 -2.04
CA VAL A 113 7.55 12.59 -2.15
C VAL A 113 8.74 13.52 -2.01
N GLN A 114 8.98 14.34 -3.04
CA GLN A 114 10.02 15.36 -2.99
C GLN A 114 9.44 16.59 -2.28
N LYS A 115 9.83 16.79 -1.02
CA LYS A 115 9.51 18.03 -0.30
C LYS A 115 10.42 19.15 -0.85
N PRO A 116 9.88 20.33 -1.20
CA PRO A 116 10.69 21.48 -1.61
C PRO A 116 11.61 21.98 -0.48
#